data_AF-A0A956LN24-F1
#
_entry.id   AF-A0A956LN24-F1
#
_cell.length_a   1.000
_cell.length_b   1.000
_cell.length_c   1.000
_cell.angle_alpha   90.00
_cell.angle_beta   90.00
_cell.angle_gamma   90.00
#
_symmetry.space_group_name_H-M   'P 1'
#
loop_
_entity.id
_entity.type
_entity.pdbx_description
1 polymer ?
#
loop_
_entity_poly.entity_id
_entity_poly.type
_entity_poly.pdbx_seq_one_letter_code
_entity_poly.pdbx_strand_id
1 'polypeptide(L)'
;MTRRQQTERPAACAALFALLALAGCGDSAGPEGTDTDADTAEQELRTLLGIPDHFELPSIPDYNPPTAEKIALGRRLFYDRQLSANGEQSCADCHHQELGFVDGEKTPTGSTGTVLVRNSMALANVAYNSSYTWASDNLLTLEDQIKIPLLSDSPIELGVTDGVRDEVFARFEQDPEYAQLFQDAFPEDPGGVTTNKVV
;
A
#
# COMPACT_ATOMS: atom_id res chain seq x y z
N MET A 1 -66.70 -0.03 39.21
CA MET A 1 -67.22 -0.68 37.98
C MET A 1 -65.99 -1.14 37.19
N THR A 2 -65.75 -2.39 36.83
CA THR A 2 -66.50 -3.64 36.99
C THR A 2 -65.50 -4.77 36.77
N ARG A 3 -65.53 -5.72 37.70
CA ARG A 3 -64.98 -7.07 37.64
C ARG A 3 -65.43 -7.80 36.36
N ARG A 4 -64.53 -8.48 35.66
CA ARG A 4 -64.82 -9.70 34.86
C ARG A 4 -63.53 -10.54 34.81
N GLN A 5 -63.39 -11.49 35.71
CA GLN A 5 -63.87 -12.87 35.64
C GLN A 5 -63.05 -13.73 34.68
N GLN A 6 -62.26 -14.60 35.32
CA GLN A 6 -61.68 -15.83 34.81
C GLN A 6 -62.72 -16.67 34.06
N THR A 7 -62.28 -17.35 33.01
CA THR A 7 -62.83 -18.64 32.61
C THR A 7 -61.66 -19.58 32.36
N GLU A 8 -61.42 -20.47 33.30
CA GLU A 8 -60.71 -21.73 33.06
C GLU A 8 -61.59 -22.64 32.20
N ARG A 9 -60.98 -23.55 31.41
CA ARG A 9 -61.49 -24.91 31.12
C ARG A 9 -60.40 -25.74 30.40
N PRO A 10 -60.51 -27.09 30.41
CA PRO A 10 -59.38 -27.97 30.71
C PRO A 10 -58.90 -28.87 29.55
N ALA A 11 -57.72 -29.47 29.79
CA ALA A 11 -57.14 -30.72 29.32
C ALA A 11 -57.73 -31.44 28.09
N ALA A 12 -56.87 -31.70 27.10
CA ALA A 12 -56.86 -32.98 26.40
C ALA A 12 -55.48 -33.27 25.80
N CYS A 13 -54.97 -34.46 26.13
CA CYS A 13 -53.79 -35.11 25.56
C CYS A 13 -53.87 -35.20 24.03
N ALA A 14 -52.74 -34.98 23.36
CA ALA A 14 -52.30 -35.83 22.26
C ALA A 14 -50.78 -35.64 22.09
N ALA A 15 -50.03 -36.62 22.60
CA ALA A 15 -48.65 -36.82 22.19
C ALA A 15 -48.64 -37.14 20.69
N LEU A 16 -47.95 -36.31 19.92
CA LEU A 16 -47.53 -36.67 18.57
C LEU A 16 -46.02 -36.51 18.51
N PHE A 17 -45.33 -37.63 18.76
CA PHE A 17 -43.93 -37.82 18.40
C PHE A 17 -43.83 -37.66 16.87
N ALA A 18 -43.44 -36.47 16.41
CA ALA A 18 -43.00 -36.29 15.04
C ALA A 18 -41.59 -36.89 14.93
N LEU A 19 -41.48 -38.01 14.21
CA LEU A 19 -40.22 -38.65 13.86
C LEU A 19 -39.28 -37.61 13.24
N LEU A 20 -38.05 -37.51 13.79
CA LEU A 20 -36.90 -37.01 13.08
C LEU A 20 -36.72 -37.84 11.81
N ALA A 21 -37.10 -37.30 10.67
CA ALA A 21 -36.57 -37.75 9.39
C ALA A 21 -35.20 -37.06 9.22
N LEU A 22 -34.15 -37.79 9.57
CA LEU A 22 -32.79 -37.54 9.10
C LEU A 22 -32.82 -37.69 7.56
N ALA A 23 -33.14 -36.60 6.86
CA ALA A 23 -32.79 -36.45 5.46
C ALA A 23 -31.26 -36.34 5.42
N GLY A 24 -30.64 -37.46 5.07
CA GLY A 24 -29.20 -37.61 5.01
C GLY A 24 -28.55 -36.59 4.09
N CYS A 25 -27.30 -36.26 4.44
CA CYS A 25 -26.32 -35.64 3.57
C CYS A 25 -26.37 -36.28 2.18
N GLY A 26 -26.97 -35.57 1.22
CA GLY A 26 -26.55 -35.69 -0.15
C GLY A 26 -25.20 -35.00 -0.25
N ASP A 27 -24.13 -35.78 -0.20
CA ASP A 27 -22.80 -35.37 -0.63
C ASP A 27 -22.87 -35.15 -2.15
N SER A 28 -23.48 -34.03 -2.55
CA SER A 28 -23.22 -33.45 -3.85
C SER A 28 -21.89 -32.73 -3.70
N ALA A 29 -20.81 -33.48 -3.91
CA ALA A 29 -19.53 -32.94 -4.34
C ALA A 29 -19.83 -32.02 -5.53
N GLY A 30 -20.00 -30.73 -5.23
CA GLY A 30 -19.87 -29.68 -6.22
C GLY A 30 -18.44 -29.72 -6.75
N PRO A 31 -18.19 -29.24 -7.97
CA PRO A 31 -16.83 -29.12 -8.43
C PRO A 31 -16.09 -28.20 -7.45
N GLU A 32 -15.04 -28.72 -6.80
CA GLU A 32 -14.01 -27.93 -6.12
C GLU A 32 -13.39 -27.02 -7.18
N GLY A 33 -13.97 -25.81 -7.31
CA GLY A 33 -13.53 -24.79 -8.24
C GLY A 33 -12.55 -23.84 -7.57
N THR A 34 -11.29 -23.94 -7.97
CA THR A 34 -10.36 -22.81 -8.17
C THR A 34 -9.88 -21.96 -6.97
N ASP A 35 -9.63 -22.53 -5.79
CA ASP A 35 -8.90 -21.80 -4.72
C ASP A 35 -7.37 -21.83 -4.91
N THR A 36 -6.83 -22.77 -5.68
CA THR A 36 -5.38 -22.98 -5.85
C THR A 36 -4.65 -21.78 -6.45
N ASP A 37 -5.27 -21.04 -7.38
CA ASP A 37 -4.60 -19.95 -8.10
C ASP A 37 -4.48 -18.69 -7.24
N ALA A 38 -5.49 -18.40 -6.42
CA ALA A 38 -5.47 -17.28 -5.48
C ALA A 38 -4.47 -17.52 -4.34
N ASP A 39 -4.46 -18.73 -3.78
CA ASP A 39 -3.51 -19.13 -2.74
C ASP A 39 -2.06 -19.06 -3.25
N THR A 40 -1.83 -19.43 -4.51
CA THR A 40 -0.50 -19.35 -5.13
C THR A 40 -0.03 -17.90 -5.29
N ALA A 41 -0.88 -17.02 -5.82
CA ALA A 41 -0.55 -15.61 -5.99
C ALA A 41 -0.26 -14.91 -4.64
N GLU A 42 -1.03 -15.25 -3.61
CA GLU A 42 -0.79 -14.76 -2.25
C GLU A 42 0.59 -15.19 -1.73
N GLN A 43 0.92 -16.47 -1.87
CA GLN A 43 2.20 -17.02 -1.41
C GLN A 43 3.40 -16.44 -2.16
N GLU A 44 3.27 -16.22 -3.46
CA GLU A 44 4.30 -15.56 -4.28
C GLU A 44 4.54 -14.12 -3.80
N LEU A 45 3.46 -13.36 -3.55
CA LEU A 45 3.55 -12.00 -3.04
C LEU A 45 4.17 -11.95 -1.63
N ARG A 46 3.76 -12.86 -0.73
CA ARG A 46 4.39 -13.01 0.60
C ARG A 46 5.87 -13.27 0.49
N THR A 47 6.26 -14.16 -0.41
CA THR A 47 7.67 -14.52 -0.64
C THR A 47 8.45 -13.32 -1.18
N LEU A 48 7.90 -12.61 -2.18
CA LEU A 48 8.52 -11.43 -2.78
C LEU A 48 8.77 -10.32 -1.75
N LEU A 49 7.79 -10.05 -0.88
CA LEU A 49 7.85 -9.00 0.13
C LEU A 49 8.46 -9.45 1.46
N GLY A 50 8.79 -10.73 1.61
CA GLY A 50 9.31 -11.31 2.85
C GLY A 50 8.33 -11.24 4.02
N ILE A 51 7.02 -11.33 3.75
CA ILE A 51 5.97 -11.24 4.77
C ILE A 51 5.71 -12.63 5.38
N PRO A 52 5.85 -12.81 6.71
CA PRO A 52 5.56 -14.09 7.35
C PRO A 52 4.08 -14.49 7.22
N ASP A 53 3.79 -15.79 7.21
CA ASP A 53 2.44 -16.34 7.01
C ASP A 53 1.40 -15.86 8.04
N HIS A 54 1.86 -15.46 9.23
CA HIS A 54 1.00 -14.99 10.33
C HIS A 54 0.75 -13.46 10.31
N PHE A 55 1.31 -12.74 9.35
CA PHE A 55 1.00 -11.33 9.10
C PHE A 55 -0.01 -11.21 7.98
N GLU A 56 -0.88 -10.21 8.07
CA GLU A 56 -1.75 -9.83 6.95
C GLU A 56 -0.90 -9.23 5.82
N LEU A 57 -1.34 -9.41 4.57
CA LEU A 57 -0.73 -8.68 3.47
C LEU A 57 -1.16 -7.20 3.53
N PRO A 58 -0.25 -6.26 3.22
CA PRO A 58 -0.62 -4.86 3.12
C PRO A 58 -1.58 -4.64 1.94
N SER A 59 -2.30 -3.52 1.95
CA SER A 59 -3.10 -3.12 0.79
C SER A 59 -2.17 -2.71 -0.34
N ILE A 60 -2.25 -3.42 -1.46
CA ILE A 60 -1.49 -3.13 -2.68
C ILE A 60 -2.49 -2.71 -3.75
N PRO A 61 -2.29 -1.56 -4.41
CA PRO A 61 -3.18 -1.15 -5.49
C PRO A 61 -3.01 -2.03 -6.73
N ASP A 62 -4.13 -2.45 -7.32
CA ASP A 62 -4.16 -3.29 -8.54
C ASP A 62 -3.42 -2.66 -9.73
N TYR A 63 -3.30 -1.34 -9.76
CA TYR A 63 -2.61 -0.60 -10.83
C TYR A 63 -1.09 -0.55 -10.66
N ASN A 64 -0.56 -0.91 -9.49
CA ASN A 64 0.88 -0.96 -9.24
C ASN A 64 1.28 -2.21 -8.44
N PRO A 65 1.08 -3.42 -9.00
CA PRO A 65 1.53 -4.64 -8.34
C PRO A 65 3.08 -4.65 -8.28
N PRO A 66 3.67 -5.12 -7.16
CA PRO A 66 5.11 -5.19 -7.03
C PRO A 66 5.69 -6.33 -7.87
N THR A 67 6.88 -6.08 -8.40
CA THR A 67 7.76 -7.09 -8.99
C THR A 67 9.15 -6.95 -8.38
N ALA A 68 10.02 -7.95 -8.55
CA ALA A 68 11.40 -7.86 -8.06
C ALA A 68 12.13 -6.67 -8.70
N GLU A 69 11.86 -6.41 -9.98
CA GLU A 69 12.43 -5.34 -10.78
C GLU A 69 11.95 -3.96 -10.31
N LYS A 70 10.65 -3.80 -10.04
CA LYS A 70 10.10 -2.56 -9.47
C LYS A 70 10.66 -2.28 -8.08
N ILE A 71 10.78 -3.31 -7.23
CA ILE A 71 11.39 -3.18 -5.89
C ILE A 71 12.85 -2.75 -6.01
N ALA A 72 13.61 -3.33 -6.94
CA ALA A 72 15.02 -2.98 -7.16
C ALA A 72 15.17 -1.53 -7.67
N LEU A 73 14.35 -1.11 -8.64
CA LEU A 73 14.32 0.26 -9.15
C LEU A 73 13.93 1.25 -8.06
N GLY A 74 12.82 1.01 -7.34
CA GLY A 74 12.37 1.87 -6.26
C GLY A 74 13.41 1.99 -5.15
N ARG A 75 14.07 0.88 -4.79
CA ARG A 75 15.19 0.91 -3.84
C ARG A 75 16.35 1.77 -4.34
N ARG A 76 16.72 1.69 -5.62
CA ARG A 76 17.77 2.54 -6.20
C ARG A 76 17.40 4.01 -6.10
N LEU A 77 16.20 4.37 -6.56
CA LEU A 77 15.68 5.74 -6.54
C LEU A 77 15.60 6.34 -5.13
N PHE A 78 15.23 5.53 -4.12
CA PHE A 78 15.12 5.97 -2.74
C PHE A 78 16.42 6.59 -2.19
N TYR A 79 17.57 6.10 -2.64
CA TYR A 79 18.89 6.55 -2.20
C TYR A 79 19.59 7.49 -3.20
N ASP A 80 18.97 7.78 -4.35
CA ASP A 80 19.60 8.57 -5.40
C ASP A 80 19.25 10.06 -5.29
N ARG A 81 20.27 10.89 -5.06
CA ARG A 81 20.11 12.34 -4.97
C ARG A 81 19.78 13.01 -6.30
N GLN A 82 20.08 12.36 -7.42
CA GLN A 82 19.75 12.85 -8.77
C GLN A 82 18.24 13.03 -8.97
N LEU A 83 17.42 12.38 -8.13
CA LEU A 83 15.97 12.51 -8.15
C LEU A 83 15.47 13.87 -7.66
N SER A 84 16.19 14.55 -6.76
CA SER A 84 15.82 15.91 -6.39
C SER A 84 16.09 16.90 -7.52
N ALA A 85 15.33 17.99 -7.56
CA ALA A 85 15.50 19.02 -8.57
C ALA A 85 16.93 19.58 -8.60
N ASN A 86 17.55 19.75 -7.44
CA ASN A 86 18.91 20.27 -7.32
C ASN A 86 20.00 19.19 -7.33
N GLY A 87 19.66 17.89 -7.29
CA GLY A 87 20.65 16.81 -7.30
C GLY A 87 21.34 16.57 -5.95
N GLU A 88 20.88 17.17 -4.86
CA GLU A 88 21.59 17.19 -3.56
C GLU A 88 20.85 16.44 -2.44
N GLN A 89 19.60 16.02 -2.65
CA GLN A 89 18.81 15.31 -1.64
C GLN A 89 18.07 14.09 -2.24
N SER A 90 17.94 13.04 -1.43
CA SER A 90 17.21 11.80 -1.71
C SER A 90 16.19 11.53 -0.60
N CYS A 91 15.32 10.53 -0.79
CA CYS A 91 14.41 10.09 0.27
C CYS A 91 15.19 9.66 1.52
N ALA A 92 16.33 8.98 1.31
CA ALA A 92 17.21 8.50 2.35
C ALA A 92 17.89 9.59 3.18
N ASP A 93 17.91 10.86 2.74
CA ASP A 93 18.49 11.95 3.53
C ASP A 93 17.55 12.42 4.67
N CYS A 94 16.24 12.14 4.57
CA CYS A 94 15.24 12.39 5.63
C CYS A 94 14.72 11.10 6.29
N HIS A 95 14.97 9.94 5.69
CA HIS A 95 14.47 8.64 6.15
C HIS A 95 15.61 7.65 6.38
N HIS A 96 16.36 7.82 7.48
CA HIS A 96 17.55 7.03 7.78
C HIS A 96 17.17 5.63 8.24
N GLN A 97 17.58 4.60 7.50
CA GLN A 97 17.18 3.22 7.75
C GLN A 97 17.50 2.74 9.17
N GLU A 98 18.65 3.13 9.71
CA GLU A 98 19.13 2.80 11.06
C GLU A 98 18.30 3.42 12.19
N LEU A 99 17.52 4.46 11.88
CA LEU A 99 16.61 5.10 12.82
C LEU A 99 15.14 4.65 12.65
N GLY A 100 14.90 3.60 11.85
CA GLY A 100 13.54 3.19 11.48
C GLY A 100 12.94 4.09 10.40
N PHE A 101 13.79 4.61 9.52
CA PHE A 101 13.45 5.52 8.42
C PHE A 101 12.87 6.86 8.88
N VAL A 102 13.51 7.47 9.88
CA VAL A 102 13.32 8.87 10.27
C VAL A 102 14.66 9.59 10.23
N ASP A 103 14.66 10.92 10.32
CA ASP A 103 15.85 11.78 10.33
C ASP A 103 16.40 12.04 11.74
N GLY A 104 15.61 11.78 12.78
CA GLY A 104 15.96 12.13 14.17
C GLY A 104 15.84 13.62 14.49
N GLU A 105 15.27 14.42 13.58
CA GLU A 105 15.13 15.87 13.70
C GLU A 105 13.73 16.26 14.20
N LYS A 106 13.64 17.45 14.80
CA LYS A 106 12.31 18.01 15.16
C LYS A 106 11.50 18.35 13.90
N THR A 107 12.17 18.91 12.90
CA THR A 107 11.65 19.27 11.59
C THR A 107 12.83 19.27 10.62
N PRO A 108 12.82 18.48 9.53
CA PRO A 108 13.89 18.42 8.56
C PRO A 108 14.02 19.73 7.77
N THR A 109 15.08 19.77 6.99
CA THR A 109 15.34 20.80 5.99
C THR A 109 15.25 20.17 4.61
N GLY A 110 14.44 20.75 3.73
CA GLY A 110 14.32 20.31 2.36
C GLY A 110 15.49 20.78 1.48
N SER A 111 15.47 20.38 0.21
CA SER A 111 16.66 20.41 -0.66
C SER A 111 17.17 21.83 -0.90
N THR A 112 16.31 22.83 -0.77
CA THR A 112 16.65 24.25 -0.95
C THR A 112 17.06 24.97 0.34
N GLY A 113 17.23 24.24 1.45
CA GLY A 113 17.57 24.83 2.75
C GLY A 113 16.34 25.33 3.54
N THR A 114 15.13 25.06 3.05
CA THR A 114 13.89 25.46 3.73
C THR A 114 13.57 24.50 4.87
N VAL A 115 13.40 25.02 6.08
CA VAL A 115 12.96 24.21 7.24
C VAL A 115 11.49 23.86 7.08
N LEU A 116 11.15 22.57 7.18
CA LEU A 116 9.78 22.08 7.04
C LEU A 116 8.95 22.31 8.30
N VAL A 117 7.65 22.09 8.20
CA VAL A 117 6.68 22.37 9.29
C VAL A 117 6.30 21.14 10.12
N ARG A 118 6.74 19.94 9.71
CA ARG A 118 6.46 18.66 10.38
C ARG A 118 7.73 17.82 10.41
N ASN A 119 7.83 16.90 11.36
CA ASN A 119 8.90 15.89 11.35
C ASN A 119 8.68 14.88 10.21
N SER A 120 9.74 14.15 9.87
CA SER A 120 9.67 13.01 8.96
C SER A 120 8.93 11.85 9.63
N MET A 121 7.88 11.33 8.97
CA MET A 121 7.20 10.12 9.44
C MET A 121 8.13 8.90 9.30
N ALA A 122 8.08 7.96 10.24
CA ALA A 122 8.80 6.70 10.09
C ALA A 122 8.23 5.90 8.91
N LEU A 123 9.11 5.32 8.10
CA LEU A 123 8.70 4.43 7.00
C LEU A 123 8.76 2.94 7.36
N ALA A 124 9.26 2.59 8.55
CA ALA A 124 9.20 1.22 9.03
C ALA A 124 7.74 0.75 9.10
N ASN A 125 7.42 -0.34 8.39
CA ASN A 125 6.06 -0.91 8.28
C ASN A 125 5.01 0.05 7.68
N VAL A 126 5.44 1.06 6.91
CA VAL A 126 4.53 2.09 6.38
C VAL A 126 3.36 1.52 5.57
N ALA A 127 3.54 0.39 4.89
CA ALA A 127 2.51 -0.28 4.10
C ALA A 127 1.27 -0.72 4.90
N TYR A 128 1.34 -0.71 6.24
CA TYR A 128 0.22 -1.04 7.14
C TYR A 128 -0.46 0.19 7.75
N ASN A 129 -0.04 1.41 7.40
CA ASN A 129 -0.65 2.62 7.92
C ASN A 129 -2.05 2.83 7.32
N SER A 130 -2.98 3.30 8.15
CA SER A 130 -4.34 3.66 7.69
C SER A 130 -4.40 4.99 6.93
N SER A 131 -3.38 5.85 7.12
CA SER A 131 -3.22 7.10 6.39
C SER A 131 -1.74 7.47 6.29
N TYR A 132 -1.40 8.24 5.27
CA TYR A 132 -0.01 8.50 4.90
C TYR A 132 0.45 9.96 5.10
N THR A 133 -0.29 10.76 5.89
CA THR A 133 0.15 12.12 6.26
C THR A 133 -0.13 12.45 7.71
N TRP A 134 0.57 13.45 8.24
CA TRP A 134 0.30 14.04 9.55
C TRP A 134 -1.01 14.83 9.64
N ALA A 135 -1.43 15.45 8.53
CA ALA A 135 -2.45 16.48 8.54
C ALA A 135 -3.84 15.99 8.11
N SER A 136 -3.89 14.84 7.44
CA SER A 136 -5.10 14.32 6.83
C SER A 136 -5.14 12.79 6.86
N ASP A 137 -6.33 12.27 7.14
CA ASP A 137 -6.67 10.85 7.11
C ASP A 137 -7.17 10.38 5.73
N ASN A 138 -7.27 11.29 4.76
CA ASN A 138 -7.83 10.99 3.43
C ASN A 138 -6.79 10.58 2.38
N LEU A 139 -5.49 10.56 2.71
CA LEU A 139 -4.44 10.09 1.81
C LEU A 139 -4.17 8.61 2.12
N LEU A 140 -4.65 7.74 1.22
CA LEU A 140 -4.86 6.32 1.49
C LEU A 140 -3.95 5.39 0.68
N THR A 141 -3.05 5.92 -0.15
CA THR A 141 -2.09 5.14 -0.94
C THR A 141 -0.68 5.70 -0.76
N LEU A 142 0.33 4.82 -0.86
CA LEU A 142 1.73 5.23 -0.84
C LEU A 142 2.07 6.03 -2.11
N GLU A 143 1.51 5.63 -3.24
CA GLU A 143 1.71 6.26 -4.54
C GLU A 143 1.24 7.72 -4.53
N ASP A 144 0.14 8.03 -3.86
CA ASP A 144 -0.28 9.43 -3.72
C ASP A 144 0.53 10.19 -2.67
N GLN A 145 1.03 9.50 -1.63
CA GLN A 145 1.93 10.11 -0.65
C GLN A 145 3.23 10.55 -1.28
N ILE A 146 3.92 9.68 -2.03
CA ILE A 146 5.27 9.93 -2.56
C ILE A 146 5.29 11.15 -3.49
N LYS A 147 4.18 11.41 -4.19
CA LYS A 147 4.02 12.62 -5.03
C LYS A 147 4.18 13.91 -4.23
N ILE A 148 3.82 13.93 -2.95
CA ILE A 148 3.91 15.12 -2.10
C ILE A 148 5.36 15.58 -1.90
N PRO A 149 6.26 14.78 -1.28
CA PRO A 149 7.66 15.20 -1.08
C PRO A 149 8.42 15.30 -2.42
N LEU A 150 8.04 14.51 -3.43
CA LEU A 150 8.68 14.57 -4.74
C LEU A 150 8.38 15.88 -5.47
N LEU A 151 7.11 16.29 -5.51
CA LEU A 151 6.62 17.37 -6.38
C LEU A 151 6.37 18.70 -5.65
N SER A 152 6.55 18.77 -4.33
CA SER A 152 6.26 19.98 -3.54
C SER A 152 7.08 21.21 -3.96
N ASP A 153 6.39 22.34 -4.10
CA ASP A 153 6.98 23.65 -4.40
C ASP A 153 7.00 24.59 -3.18
N SER A 154 6.21 24.31 -2.13
CA SER A 154 6.19 25.07 -0.87
C SER A 154 5.57 24.31 0.30
N PRO A 155 6.33 23.99 1.36
CA PRO A 155 7.80 24.02 1.40
C PRO A 155 8.39 22.96 0.45
N ILE A 156 9.56 23.25 -0.12
CA ILE A 156 10.24 22.33 -1.03
C ILE A 156 10.89 21.21 -0.24
N GLU A 157 10.56 19.97 -0.57
CA GLU A 157 11.31 18.78 -0.17
C GLU A 157 12.29 18.40 -1.27
N LEU A 158 11.91 17.56 -2.24
CA LEU A 158 12.76 17.23 -3.39
C LEU A 158 12.59 18.20 -4.57
N GLY A 159 11.45 18.86 -4.69
CA GLY A 159 11.26 20.01 -5.58
C GLY A 159 11.10 19.70 -7.07
N VAL A 160 10.73 18.47 -7.46
CA VAL A 160 10.54 18.03 -8.86
C VAL A 160 9.22 18.59 -9.44
N THR A 161 9.12 19.91 -9.46
CA THR A 161 7.96 20.65 -9.97
C THR A 161 7.83 20.54 -11.49
N ASP A 162 6.68 20.92 -12.04
CA ASP A 162 6.43 20.90 -13.49
C ASP A 162 7.52 21.61 -14.31
N GLY A 163 8.14 22.67 -13.77
CA GLY A 163 9.15 23.45 -14.49
C GLY A 163 10.52 22.77 -14.64
N VAL A 164 10.80 21.73 -13.85
CA VAL A 164 12.11 21.03 -13.84
C VAL A 164 11.99 19.52 -14.00
N ARG A 165 10.77 18.96 -13.97
CA ARG A 165 10.53 17.52 -14.01
C ARG A 165 11.18 16.84 -15.21
N ASP A 166 10.99 17.39 -16.40
CA ASP A 166 11.52 16.79 -17.63
C ASP A 166 13.06 16.75 -17.61
N GLU A 167 13.70 17.78 -17.04
CA GLU A 167 15.16 17.80 -16.84
C GLU A 167 15.60 16.71 -15.87
N VAL A 168 14.89 16.56 -14.74
CA VAL A 168 15.18 15.52 -13.74
C VAL A 168 15.02 14.14 -14.34
N PHE A 169 13.92 13.86 -15.05
CA PHE A 169 13.66 12.57 -15.65
C PHE A 169 14.64 12.24 -16.78
N ALA A 170 15.06 13.24 -17.56
CA ALA A 170 16.08 13.07 -18.59
C ALA A 170 17.42 12.58 -18.03
N ARG A 171 17.76 12.85 -16.75
CA ARG A 171 18.97 12.31 -16.10
C ARG A 171 18.95 10.78 -16.08
N PHE A 172 17.78 10.20 -15.79
CA PHE A 172 17.59 8.76 -15.71
C PHE A 172 17.42 8.11 -17.09
N GLU A 173 16.80 8.80 -18.04
CA GLU A 173 16.69 8.32 -19.42
C GLU A 173 18.04 8.27 -20.15
N GLN A 174 18.95 9.19 -19.83
CA GLN A 174 20.28 9.26 -20.43
C GLN A 174 21.30 8.33 -19.78
N ASP A 175 21.00 7.81 -18.59
CA ASP A 175 21.82 6.81 -17.91
C ASP A 175 21.43 5.41 -18.41
N PRO A 176 22.34 4.67 -19.09
CA PRO A 176 22.04 3.34 -19.62
C PRO A 176 21.64 2.32 -18.56
N GLU A 177 22.14 2.43 -17.33
CA GLU A 177 21.79 1.53 -16.24
C GLU A 177 20.35 1.78 -15.80
N TYR A 178 19.95 3.05 -15.63
CA TYR A 178 18.56 3.39 -15.31
C TYR A 178 17.61 3.06 -16.45
N ALA A 179 17.96 3.35 -17.70
CA ALA A 179 17.15 2.99 -18.84
C ALA A 179 16.81 1.48 -18.85
N GLN A 180 17.79 0.62 -18.52
CA GLN A 180 17.55 -0.82 -18.37
C GLN A 180 16.65 -1.13 -17.17
N LEU A 181 16.91 -0.53 -16.00
CA LEU A 181 16.10 -0.76 -14.80
C LEU A 181 14.63 -0.37 -15.01
N PHE A 182 14.35 0.74 -15.69
CA PHE A 182 12.99 1.15 -16.03
C PHE A 182 12.34 0.18 -17.03
N GLN A 183 13.09 -0.30 -18.03
CA GLN A 183 12.59 -1.28 -18.99
C GLN A 183 12.23 -2.61 -18.30
N ASP A 184 13.07 -3.07 -17.38
CA ASP A 184 12.86 -4.32 -16.66
C ASP A 184 11.68 -4.20 -15.67
N ALA A 185 11.51 -3.04 -15.05
CA ALA A 185 10.42 -2.77 -14.10
C ALA A 185 9.04 -2.55 -14.77
N PHE A 186 9.01 -2.06 -16.01
CA PHE A 186 7.79 -1.72 -16.75
C PHE A 186 7.82 -2.25 -18.20
N PRO A 187 7.94 -3.57 -18.42
CA PRO A 187 8.05 -4.14 -19.77
C PRO A 187 6.83 -3.89 -20.65
N GLU A 188 5.65 -3.71 -20.05
CA GLU A 188 4.38 -3.38 -20.71
C GLU A 188 4.25 -1.91 -21.12
N ASP A 189 5.06 -1.03 -20.53
CA ASP A 189 5.12 0.40 -20.83
C ASP A 189 6.58 0.79 -21.14
N PRO A 190 7.06 0.52 -22.38
CA PRO A 190 8.42 0.85 -22.79
C PRO A 190 8.62 2.37 -23.05
N GLY A 191 7.66 3.21 -22.68
CA GLY A 191 7.83 4.67 -22.71
C GLY A 191 8.95 5.13 -21.77
N GLY A 192 9.30 6.41 -21.87
CA GLY A 192 10.33 7.04 -21.03
C GLY A 192 10.00 7.05 -19.53
N VAL A 193 10.84 7.75 -18.78
CA VAL A 193 10.67 7.92 -17.33
C VAL A 193 9.51 8.88 -17.09
N THR A 194 8.57 8.47 -16.24
CA THR A 194 7.39 9.29 -15.88
C THR A 194 7.20 9.31 -14.37
N THR A 195 6.38 10.24 -13.88
CA THR A 195 6.06 10.31 -12.45
C THR A 195 5.50 8.99 -11.94
N ASN A 196 4.65 8.29 -12.70
CA ASN A 196 4.06 7.02 -12.29
C ASN A 196 5.04 5.83 -12.32
N LYS A 197 6.21 5.98 -12.94
CA LYS A 197 7.27 4.96 -12.92
C LYS A 197 8.31 5.21 -11.83
N VAL A 198 8.35 6.44 -11.33
CA VAL A 198 9.22 6.89 -10.23
C VAL A 198 8.51 6.74 -8.87
N VAL A 199 7.18 6.71 -8.89
CA VAL A 199 6.28 6.61 -7.74
C VAL A 199 5.71 5.20 -7.63
#